data_AF-A0A9P6MDA0-F1
#
_entry.id   AF-A0A9P6MDA0-F1
#
_cell.length_a   1.000
_cell.length_b   1.000
_cell.length_c   1.000
_cell.angle_alpha   90.00
_cell.angle_beta   90.00
_cell.angle_gamma   90.00
#
_symmetry.space_group_name_H-M   'P 1'
#
loop_
_entity.id
_entity.type
_entity.pdbx_description
1 polymer ?
#
loop_
_entity_poly.entity_id
_entity_poly.type
_entity_poly.pdbx_seq_one_letter_code
_entity_poly.pdbx_strand_id
1 'polypeptide(L)'
;MATPHYLLANPFAGQNIGHLRLAVVGDSGVGKTSFARQFVETLPEVLSHDWNTTIKQSGGDDDDDDDDDDDYTRTDALTEKFASTMMEIPWDNMDADDEVPARNLVFLDTPGYGSVIDARTNFNLFMDYVRQTFEEKNRRISPFTEVSNNELMRSLVTDVEYMRLISEKANVIPIIAKVDTQSDREVQELKVHVLKSLKEQGVSIYTFRIDYDRLIQMAEKGLPGGPPFAVSNVPPKPVSSDPQDHISFKHAANELPMLRKLVLEQQITNIRQFTVKKFINWRGKQQPQQQQQQQQQQQQQQQQHQQQPFYQQQQFQHQFPKHR
;
A
#
# COMPACT_ATOMS: atom_id res chain seq x y z
N MET A 1 26.48 26.98 12.01
CA MET A 1 25.44 25.95 12.22
C MET A 1 24.18 26.47 11.58
N ALA A 2 23.89 26.03 10.35
CA ALA A 2 22.73 26.49 9.60
C ALA A 2 21.52 25.65 10.02
N THR A 3 20.58 26.26 10.72
CA THR A 3 19.25 25.70 10.95
C THR A 3 18.58 25.50 9.59
N PRO A 4 18.09 24.29 9.24
CA PRO A 4 17.32 24.11 8.03
C PRO A 4 16.03 24.92 8.19
N HIS A 5 15.93 26.03 7.45
CA HIS A 5 14.71 26.81 7.33
C HIS A 5 13.66 25.93 6.64
N TYR A 6 12.82 25.26 7.43
CA TYR A 6 11.58 24.69 6.93
C TYR A 6 10.74 25.86 6.39
N LEU A 7 10.52 25.86 5.07
CA LEU A 7 9.80 26.92 4.37
C LEU A 7 8.38 27.08 4.94
N LEU A 8 7.87 28.31 4.85
CA LEU A 8 6.66 28.89 5.43
C LEU A 8 5.33 28.23 5.00
N ALA A 9 5.22 26.90 5.07
CA ALA A 9 3.93 26.21 5.05
C ALA A 9 3.39 26.20 6.48
N ASN A 10 2.10 26.51 6.66
CA ASN A 10 1.44 26.41 7.96
C ASN A 10 1.70 25.01 8.55
N PRO A 11 2.47 24.86 9.66
CA PRO A 11 2.93 23.56 10.15
C PRO A 11 1.78 22.68 10.67
N PHE A 12 0.58 23.26 10.80
CA PHE A 12 -0.64 22.60 11.19
C PHE A 12 -1.58 22.26 10.02
N ALA A 13 -1.26 22.68 8.79
CA ALA A 13 -2.12 22.47 7.62
C ALA A 13 -2.41 20.98 7.38
N GLY A 14 -1.41 20.11 7.59
CA GLY A 14 -1.56 18.67 7.44
C GLY A 14 -1.99 17.91 8.70
N GLN A 15 -2.34 18.56 9.82
CA GLN A 15 -2.81 17.84 11.03
C GLN A 15 -4.07 17.00 10.76
N ASN A 16 -4.98 17.49 9.92
CA ASN A 16 -6.19 16.76 9.54
C ASN A 16 -5.88 15.50 8.72
N ILE A 17 -4.73 15.46 8.05
CA ILE A 17 -4.26 14.29 7.31
C ILE A 17 -3.93 13.16 8.29
N GLY A 18 -3.37 13.44 9.48
CA GLY A 18 -2.97 12.45 10.49
C GLY A 18 -2.09 11.32 9.94
N HIS A 19 -2.13 10.13 10.55
CA HIS A 19 -1.38 8.96 10.05
C HIS A 19 -2.11 8.23 8.91
N LEU A 20 -1.44 8.04 7.78
CA LEU A 20 -1.93 7.33 6.62
C LEU A 20 -0.81 6.48 6.00
N ARG A 21 -1.15 5.25 5.61
CA ARG A 21 -0.25 4.36 4.86
C ARG A 21 -0.85 4.10 3.48
N LEU A 22 -0.07 4.34 2.44
CA LEU A 22 -0.42 4.13 1.04
C LEU A 22 0.55 3.13 0.45
N ALA A 23 0.05 2.20 -0.37
CA ALA A 23 0.90 1.25 -1.08
C ALA A 23 0.64 1.39 -2.57
N VAL A 24 1.70 1.48 -3.37
CA VAL A 24 1.61 1.59 -4.81
C VAL A 24 2.03 0.27 -5.42
N VAL A 25 1.11 -0.39 -6.13
CA VAL A 25 1.32 -1.74 -6.65
C VAL A 25 0.92 -1.81 -8.11
N GLY A 26 1.70 -2.53 -8.91
CA GLY A 26 1.54 -2.62 -10.37
C GLY A 26 2.75 -3.24 -11.03
N ASP A 27 2.67 -3.39 -12.35
CA ASP A 27 3.76 -3.89 -13.18
C ASP A 27 5.08 -3.14 -12.99
N SER A 28 6.17 -3.78 -13.40
CA SER A 28 7.47 -3.12 -13.52
C SER A 28 7.45 -2.00 -14.57
N GLY A 29 8.12 -0.88 -14.28
CA GLY A 29 8.29 0.21 -15.23
C GLY A 29 7.05 1.09 -15.47
N VAL A 30 5.94 0.89 -14.74
CA VAL A 30 4.74 1.76 -14.85
C VAL A 30 4.89 3.12 -14.17
N GLY A 31 5.99 3.35 -13.44
CA GLY A 31 6.28 4.61 -12.73
C GLY A 31 5.69 4.68 -11.31
N LYS A 32 5.68 3.57 -10.56
CA LYS A 32 5.16 3.49 -9.18
C LYS A 32 5.90 4.44 -8.22
N THR A 33 7.22 4.36 -8.19
CA THR A 33 8.09 5.20 -7.36
C THR A 33 7.97 6.68 -7.74
N SER A 34 7.93 6.99 -9.03
CA SER A 34 7.73 8.36 -9.54
C SER A 34 6.35 8.90 -9.18
N PHE A 35 5.29 8.07 -9.24
CA PHE A 35 3.95 8.46 -8.79
C PHE A 35 3.95 8.79 -7.29
N ALA A 36 4.56 7.95 -6.46
CA ALA A 36 4.64 8.19 -5.02
C ALA A 36 5.44 9.47 -4.71
N ARG A 37 6.57 9.69 -5.40
CA ARG A 37 7.38 10.93 -5.34
C ARG A 37 6.51 12.15 -5.67
N GLN A 38 5.86 12.16 -6.84
CA GLN A 38 5.05 13.28 -7.31
C GLN A 38 3.81 13.52 -6.43
N PHE A 39 3.20 12.45 -5.91
CA PHE A 39 2.09 12.56 -4.97
C PHE A 39 2.51 13.33 -3.72
N VAL A 40 3.74 13.12 -3.24
CA VAL A 40 4.30 13.83 -2.07
C VAL A 40 4.78 15.24 -2.44
N GLU A 41 5.61 15.40 -3.47
CA GLU A 41 6.23 16.69 -3.85
C GLU A 41 5.22 17.75 -4.25
N THR A 42 4.07 17.35 -4.79
CA THR A 42 3.02 18.31 -5.17
C THR A 42 2.18 18.78 -3.98
N LEU A 43 2.29 18.15 -2.81
CA LEU A 43 1.50 18.51 -1.63
C LEU A 43 2.01 19.82 -1.01
N PRO A 44 1.16 20.85 -0.87
CA PRO A 44 1.57 22.10 -0.24
C PRO A 44 1.81 21.95 1.26
N GLU A 45 1.26 20.93 1.91
CA GLU A 45 1.42 20.70 3.36
C GLU A 45 2.65 19.86 3.73
N VAL A 46 3.45 19.39 2.76
CA VAL A 46 4.63 18.57 3.07
C VAL A 46 5.75 19.41 3.65
N LEU A 47 6.22 19.01 4.83
CA LEU A 47 7.30 19.63 5.59
C LEU A 47 8.65 18.95 5.29
N SER A 48 8.66 17.62 5.14
CA SER A 48 9.85 16.83 4.79
C SER A 48 9.45 15.48 4.18
N HIS A 49 10.37 14.85 3.44
CA HIS A 49 10.18 13.50 2.88
C HIS A 49 11.49 12.76 2.62
N ASP A 50 11.45 11.42 2.68
CA ASP A 50 12.61 10.52 2.50
C ASP A 50 12.91 10.19 1.01
N TRP A 51 12.35 10.95 0.07
CA TRP A 51 12.51 10.72 -1.38
C TRP A 51 13.81 11.24 -2.00
N ASN A 52 14.57 12.06 -1.26
CA ASN A 52 15.88 12.57 -1.63
C ASN A 52 16.93 12.00 -0.67
N THR A 53 17.52 10.86 -1.01
CA THR A 53 18.78 10.41 -0.39
C THR A 53 19.92 10.52 -1.39
N THR A 54 20.18 11.75 -1.83
CA THR A 54 21.54 12.18 -2.17
C THR A 54 21.94 13.21 -1.13
N ILE A 55 22.30 12.74 0.06
CA ILE A 55 23.18 13.52 0.92
C ILE A 55 24.49 13.63 0.13
N LYS A 56 24.70 14.77 -0.55
CA LYS A 56 26.04 15.21 -0.90
C LYS A 56 26.79 15.32 0.44
N GLN A 57 27.52 14.26 0.80
CA GLN A 57 28.50 14.36 1.86
C GLN A 57 29.51 15.39 1.38
N SER A 58 29.52 16.51 2.09
CA SER A 58 30.56 17.51 2.05
C SER A 58 31.93 16.86 2.17
N GLY A 59 32.77 17.02 1.15
CA GLY A 59 34.22 16.80 1.24
C GLY A 59 34.81 16.11 0.02
N GLY A 60 35.40 16.89 -0.88
CA GLY A 60 36.28 16.39 -1.95
C GLY A 60 36.06 17.15 -3.24
N ASP A 61 36.93 18.13 -3.51
CA ASP A 61 37.24 18.57 -4.86
C ASP A 61 37.61 17.33 -5.68
N ASP A 62 37.00 17.15 -6.85
CA ASP A 62 37.66 16.69 -8.08
C ASP A 62 36.64 16.77 -9.23
N ASP A 63 37.15 17.25 -10.36
CA ASP A 63 36.50 17.31 -11.66
C ASP A 63 35.89 15.96 -12.06
N ASP A 64 34.71 15.96 -12.68
CA ASP A 64 34.43 15.13 -13.86
C ASP A 64 33.04 15.44 -14.46
N ASP A 65 33.03 15.43 -15.78
CA ASP A 65 31.93 15.65 -16.71
C ASP A 65 30.77 14.64 -16.57
N ASP A 66 29.62 15.02 -17.12
CA ASP A 66 28.59 14.16 -17.72
C ASP A 66 27.97 13.04 -16.86
N ASP A 67 26.77 13.29 -16.34
CA ASP A 67 25.53 12.64 -16.82
C ASP A 67 24.37 13.07 -15.91
N ASP A 68 23.38 13.77 -16.49
CA ASP A 68 22.01 13.90 -15.94
C ASP A 68 21.33 12.52 -16.01
N ASP A 69 21.90 11.55 -15.30
CA ASP A 69 21.41 10.17 -15.28
C ASP A 69 20.11 10.16 -14.48
N ASP A 70 19.01 9.93 -15.21
CA ASP A 70 17.69 9.64 -14.67
C ASP A 70 17.83 8.66 -13.49
N ASP A 71 17.57 9.13 -12.26
CA ASP A 71 17.49 8.34 -11.01
C ASP A 71 16.29 7.36 -11.06
N TYR A 72 16.36 6.43 -12.01
CA TYR A 72 15.46 5.29 -12.18
C TYR A 72 16.15 4.06 -11.57
N THR A 73 16.52 4.17 -10.29
CA THR A 73 16.97 3.01 -9.53
C THR A 73 15.79 2.04 -9.41
N ARG A 74 15.95 0.84 -9.97
CA ARG A 74 14.91 -0.19 -9.99
C ARG A 74 14.62 -0.66 -8.56
N THR A 75 13.35 -0.62 -8.13
CA THR A 75 12.95 -1.14 -6.81
C THR A 75 12.99 -2.67 -6.80
N ASP A 76 14.01 -3.25 -6.16
CA ASP A 76 14.19 -4.71 -6.05
C ASP A 76 13.53 -5.31 -4.78
N ALA A 77 13.15 -4.49 -3.80
CA ALA A 77 12.56 -4.93 -2.54
C ALA A 77 11.44 -4.00 -2.05
N LEU A 78 10.55 -4.54 -1.20
CA LEU A 78 9.50 -3.77 -0.54
C LEU A 78 10.13 -2.75 0.43
N THR A 79 9.91 -1.45 0.19
CA THR A 79 10.50 -0.39 1.03
C THR A 79 9.45 0.59 1.54
N GLU A 80 9.62 1.06 2.78
CA GLU A 80 8.83 2.14 3.33
C GLU A 80 9.56 3.47 3.10
N LYS A 81 8.86 4.43 2.51
CA LYS A 81 9.28 5.81 2.34
C LYS A 81 8.35 6.71 3.12
N PHE A 82 8.91 7.66 3.86
CA PHE A 82 8.15 8.51 4.77
C PHE A 82 8.02 9.93 4.24
N ALA A 83 6.90 10.56 4.56
CA ALA A 83 6.70 11.99 4.38
C ALA A 83 5.98 12.58 5.59
N SER A 84 6.27 13.84 5.87
CA SER A 84 5.77 14.59 7.00
C SER A 84 4.91 15.74 6.53
N THR A 85 3.69 15.83 7.04
CA THR A 85 2.78 16.97 6.82
C THR A 85 2.37 17.65 8.12
N MET A 86 2.92 17.22 9.24
CA MET A 86 2.65 17.77 10.57
C MET A 86 3.89 17.58 11.46
N MET A 87 3.98 18.36 12.53
CA MET A 87 5.01 18.18 13.56
C MET A 87 4.56 17.13 14.60
N GLU A 88 5.50 16.40 15.19
CA GLU A 88 5.23 15.59 16.36
C GLU A 88 5.00 16.48 17.57
N ILE A 89 4.11 16.04 18.46
CA ILE A 89 3.93 16.68 19.76
C ILE A 89 5.12 16.21 20.62
N PRO A 90 5.95 17.13 21.15
CA PRO A 90 7.02 16.76 22.06
C PRO A 90 6.46 15.99 23.25
N TRP A 91 7.04 14.83 23.55
CA TRP A 91 6.81 14.14 24.83
C TRP A 91 7.49 14.95 25.95
N ASP A 92 7.07 14.78 27.20
CA ASP A 92 7.41 15.59 28.41
C ASP A 92 8.90 15.90 28.70
N ASN A 93 9.85 15.52 27.84
CA ASN A 93 11.29 15.71 28.00
C ASN A 93 12.01 16.32 26.76
N MET A 94 11.29 16.83 25.76
CA MET A 94 11.90 17.59 24.65
C MET A 94 11.72 19.08 24.91
N ASP A 95 12.77 19.86 24.67
CA ASP A 95 12.69 21.32 24.78
C ASP A 95 11.63 21.84 23.80
N ALA A 96 10.87 22.86 24.19
CA ALA A 96 9.76 23.40 23.38
C ALA A 96 10.21 23.95 22.00
N ASP A 97 11.52 24.08 21.80
CA ASP A 97 12.16 24.53 20.57
C ASP A 97 12.55 23.36 19.62
N ASP A 98 12.41 22.10 20.05
CA ASP A 98 12.71 20.92 19.22
C ASP A 98 11.53 20.58 18.30
N GLU A 99 11.51 21.25 17.15
CA GLU A 99 10.58 21.02 16.05
C GLU A 99 10.93 19.71 15.29
N VAL A 100 10.26 18.60 15.64
CA VAL A 100 10.42 17.31 14.94
C VAL A 100 9.25 17.04 13.98
N PRO A 101 9.49 16.89 12.66
CA PRO A 101 8.45 16.48 11.71
C PRO A 101 7.95 15.04 11.97
N ALA A 102 6.64 14.84 11.94
CA ALA A 102 6.02 13.54 12.15
C ALA A 102 6.10 12.65 10.91
N ARG A 103 6.37 11.35 11.08
CA ARG A 103 6.31 10.35 9.98
C ARG A 103 4.88 9.89 9.73
N ASN A 104 4.00 10.83 9.39
CA ASN A 104 2.56 10.59 9.35
C ASN A 104 2.08 10.01 8.00
N LEU A 105 2.78 10.27 6.91
CA LEU A 105 2.54 9.62 5.62
C LEU A 105 3.60 8.54 5.39
N VAL A 106 3.15 7.31 5.14
CA VAL A 106 4.02 6.19 4.76
C VAL A 106 3.62 5.70 3.39
N PHE A 107 4.56 5.68 2.47
CA PHE A 107 4.41 5.08 1.16
C PHE A 107 5.19 3.78 1.12
N LEU A 108 4.49 2.69 0.85
CA LEU A 108 5.07 1.40 0.59
C LEU A 108 5.36 1.30 -0.91
N ASP A 109 6.63 1.44 -1.29
CA ASP A 109 7.07 1.21 -2.65
C ASP A 109 7.30 -0.29 -2.85
N THR A 110 6.62 -0.85 -3.85
CA THR A 110 6.64 -2.30 -4.12
C THR A 110 7.42 -2.58 -5.40
N PRO A 111 8.22 -3.67 -5.45
CA PRO A 111 8.83 -4.10 -6.69
C PRO A 111 7.74 -4.38 -7.73
N GLY A 112 8.01 -4.02 -8.98
CA GLY A 112 7.04 -4.28 -10.04
C GLY A 112 6.97 -5.77 -10.37
N TYR A 113 5.75 -6.30 -10.50
CA TYR A 113 5.61 -7.65 -11.02
C TYR A 113 5.91 -7.70 -12.52
N GLY A 114 6.43 -8.84 -12.99
CA GLY A 114 6.67 -9.10 -14.42
C GLY A 114 8.11 -8.95 -14.93
N SER A 115 9.05 -8.38 -14.15
CA SER A 115 10.46 -8.24 -14.58
C SER A 115 11.49 -8.83 -13.61
N VAL A 116 11.34 -8.58 -12.29
CA VAL A 116 12.32 -9.00 -11.26
C VAL A 116 11.75 -10.11 -10.38
N ILE A 117 10.46 -10.01 -10.05
CA ILE A 117 9.78 -10.88 -9.10
C ILE A 117 8.46 -11.32 -9.73
N ASP A 118 8.13 -12.61 -9.59
CA ASP A 118 6.83 -13.14 -9.98
C ASP A 118 5.69 -12.39 -9.28
N ALA A 119 4.60 -12.10 -10.00
CA ALA A 119 3.40 -11.46 -9.43
C ALA A 119 2.95 -12.10 -8.12
N ARG A 120 3.06 -13.43 -8.02
CA ARG A 120 2.74 -14.21 -6.81
C ARG A 120 3.64 -13.87 -5.63
N THR A 121 4.95 -13.80 -5.85
CA THR A 121 5.91 -13.50 -4.80
C THR A 121 5.74 -12.06 -4.32
N ASN A 122 5.54 -11.11 -5.24
CA ASN A 122 5.24 -9.73 -4.87
C ASN A 122 3.93 -9.61 -4.07
N PHE A 123 2.89 -10.33 -4.50
CA PHE A 123 1.63 -10.41 -3.76
C PHE A 123 1.84 -10.93 -2.34
N ASN A 124 2.58 -12.03 -2.18
CA ASN A 124 2.85 -12.61 -0.86
C ASN A 124 3.62 -11.63 0.03
N LEU A 125 4.67 -10.98 -0.49
CA LEU A 125 5.42 -9.96 0.23
C LEU A 125 4.51 -8.82 0.72
N PHE A 126 3.65 -8.30 -0.16
CA PHE A 126 2.70 -7.26 0.20
C PHE A 126 1.68 -7.75 1.25
N MET A 127 1.13 -8.95 1.08
CA MET A 127 0.14 -9.52 2.00
C MET A 127 0.74 -9.85 3.37
N ASP A 128 1.99 -10.29 3.41
CA ASP A 128 2.74 -10.55 4.64
C ASP A 128 2.97 -9.25 5.39
N TYR A 129 3.35 -8.17 4.70
CA TYR A 129 3.46 -6.84 5.29
C TYR A 129 2.13 -6.33 5.87
N VAL A 130 1.02 -6.49 5.13
CA VAL A 130 -0.32 -6.10 5.63
C VAL A 130 -0.70 -6.93 6.85
N ARG A 131 -0.43 -8.25 6.83
CA ARG A 131 -0.68 -9.15 7.94
C ARG A 131 0.12 -8.73 9.18
N GLN A 132 1.42 -8.50 9.03
CA GLN A 132 2.30 -8.06 10.11
C GLN A 132 1.84 -6.72 10.71
N THR A 133 1.42 -5.77 9.86
CA THR A 133 0.84 -4.50 10.33
C THR A 133 -0.44 -4.71 11.16
N PHE A 134 -1.31 -5.63 10.74
CA PHE A 134 -2.53 -5.95 11.48
C PHE A 134 -2.20 -6.66 12.80
N GLU A 135 -1.25 -7.58 12.79
CA GLU A 135 -0.78 -8.30 13.98
C GLU A 135 -0.11 -7.37 15.00
N GLU A 136 0.74 -6.44 14.55
CA GLU A 136 1.36 -5.44 15.41
C GLU A 136 0.30 -4.56 16.09
N LYS A 137 -0.69 -4.08 15.32
CA LYS A 137 -1.82 -3.31 15.87
C LYS A 137 -2.67 -4.15 16.82
N ASN A 138 -2.93 -5.41 16.49
CA ASN A 138 -3.66 -6.32 17.36
C ASN A 138 -2.90 -6.58 18.67
N ARG A 139 -1.58 -6.71 18.62
CA ARG A 139 -0.70 -6.88 19.80
C ARG A 139 -0.77 -5.70 20.76
N ARG A 140 -0.85 -4.47 20.23
CA ARG A 140 -1.03 -3.26 21.06
C ARG A 140 -2.40 -3.21 21.75
N ILE A 141 -3.41 -3.88 21.20
CA ILE A 141 -4.77 -3.93 21.74
C ILE A 141 -4.98 -5.16 22.66
N SER A 142 -4.24 -6.26 22.44
CA SER A 142 -4.31 -7.49 23.24
C SER A 142 -2.98 -8.24 23.15
N PRO A 143 -2.41 -8.72 24.26
CA PRO A 143 -1.20 -9.50 24.22
C PRO A 143 -1.52 -10.88 23.62
N PHE A 144 -0.69 -11.30 22.67
CA PHE A 144 -0.64 -12.64 22.07
C PHE A 144 -1.60 -12.94 20.91
N THR A 145 -1.04 -13.05 19.70
CA THR A 145 -1.47 -14.03 18.69
C THR A 145 -0.38 -14.18 17.62
N GLU A 146 0.06 -15.41 17.37
CA GLU A 146 0.72 -15.83 16.12
C GLU A 146 -0.27 -16.76 15.38
N VAL A 147 -0.62 -16.46 14.13
CA VAL A 147 -1.31 -17.42 13.25
C VAL A 147 -0.82 -17.24 11.82
N SER A 148 -0.17 -18.29 11.30
CA SER A 148 0.16 -18.41 9.88
C SER A 148 -1.08 -18.86 9.10
N ASN A 149 -1.50 -18.07 8.11
CA ASN A 149 -2.51 -18.47 7.14
C ASN A 149 -1.81 -18.81 5.82
N ASN A 150 -1.73 -20.11 5.53
CA ASN A 150 -1.36 -20.65 4.23
C ASN A 150 -2.64 -20.90 3.42
N GLU A 151 -3.08 -19.91 2.65
CA GLU A 151 -4.06 -20.15 1.58
C GLU A 151 -3.34 -20.17 0.22
N LEU A 152 -3.45 -21.31 -0.42
CA LEU A 152 -2.76 -21.68 -1.65
C LEU A 152 -3.33 -20.88 -2.83
N MET A 153 -2.71 -19.74 -3.13
CA MET A 153 -3.09 -18.92 -4.29
C MET A 153 -2.42 -19.44 -5.55
N ARG A 154 -3.23 -20.02 -6.45
CA ARG A 154 -2.81 -20.45 -7.79
C ARG A 154 -2.66 -19.22 -8.69
N SER A 155 -1.52 -19.15 -9.38
CA SER A 155 -1.20 -18.31 -10.55
C SER A 155 -1.96 -16.99 -10.69
N LEU A 156 -1.44 -15.88 -10.14
CA LEU A 156 -1.91 -14.52 -10.44
C LEU A 156 -1.53 -14.19 -11.89
N VAL A 157 -2.44 -14.44 -12.84
CA VAL A 157 -2.17 -14.18 -14.28
C VAL A 157 -2.68 -12.80 -14.71
N THR A 158 -3.51 -12.13 -13.90
CA THR A 158 -4.13 -10.83 -14.29
C THR A 158 -4.20 -9.83 -13.13
N ASP A 159 -4.07 -8.54 -13.45
CA ASP A 159 -4.22 -7.42 -12.51
C ASP A 159 -5.57 -7.45 -11.78
N VAL A 160 -6.61 -7.95 -12.46
CA VAL A 160 -7.96 -8.09 -11.92
C VAL A 160 -7.99 -9.06 -10.74
N GLU A 161 -7.32 -10.22 -10.86
CA GLU A 161 -7.19 -11.17 -9.77
C GLU A 161 -6.37 -10.60 -8.61
N TYR A 162 -5.26 -9.93 -8.94
CA TYR A 162 -4.43 -9.22 -7.95
C TYR A 162 -5.24 -8.20 -7.14
N MET A 163 -6.02 -7.35 -7.82
CA MET A 163 -6.92 -6.37 -7.18
C MET A 163 -8.02 -7.04 -6.35
N ARG A 164 -8.61 -8.14 -6.85
CA ARG A 164 -9.64 -8.88 -6.12
C ARG A 164 -9.16 -9.31 -4.74
N LEU A 165 -7.95 -9.83 -4.66
CA LEU A 165 -7.43 -10.41 -3.43
C LEU A 165 -6.99 -9.34 -2.43
N ILE A 166 -6.39 -8.25 -2.92
CA ILE A 166 -6.04 -7.12 -2.07
C ILE A 166 -7.29 -6.43 -1.53
N SER A 167 -8.37 -6.37 -2.31
CA SER A 167 -9.59 -5.66 -1.92
C SER A 167 -10.21 -6.15 -0.60
N GLU A 168 -9.99 -7.41 -0.24
CA GLU A 168 -10.46 -7.98 1.02
C GLU A 168 -9.75 -7.40 2.25
N LYS A 169 -8.49 -6.97 2.10
CA LYS A 169 -7.62 -6.56 3.22
C LYS A 169 -7.27 -5.08 3.21
N ALA A 170 -7.21 -4.45 2.04
CA ALA A 170 -6.90 -3.05 1.86
C ALA A 170 -7.91 -2.35 0.93
N ASN A 171 -8.01 -1.03 1.02
CA ASN A 171 -8.83 -0.24 0.11
C ASN A 171 -8.08 -0.06 -1.21
N VAL A 172 -8.64 -0.58 -2.30
CA VAL A 172 -8.02 -0.55 -3.63
C VAL A 172 -8.57 0.64 -4.43
N ILE A 173 -7.69 1.51 -4.89
CA ILE A 173 -8.03 2.61 -5.81
C ILE A 173 -7.33 2.32 -7.12
N PRO A 174 -8.04 1.95 -8.20
CA PRO A 174 -7.40 1.68 -9.48
C PRO A 174 -6.94 2.98 -10.14
N ILE A 175 -5.76 2.92 -10.76
CA ILE A 175 -5.07 4.05 -11.38
C ILE A 175 -4.59 3.59 -12.76
N ILE A 176 -4.81 4.41 -13.77
CA ILE A 176 -4.23 4.26 -15.11
C ILE A 176 -3.00 5.17 -15.14
N ALA A 177 -1.82 4.59 -15.25
CA ALA A 177 -0.56 5.32 -15.32
C ALA A 177 -0.21 5.71 -16.76
N LYS A 178 0.79 6.58 -16.92
CA LYS A 178 1.37 7.02 -18.22
C LYS A 178 0.34 7.57 -19.20
N VAL A 179 -0.65 8.29 -18.71
CA VAL A 179 -1.72 8.85 -19.57
C VAL A 179 -1.23 9.97 -20.48
N ASP A 180 -0.01 10.47 -20.26
CA ASP A 180 0.73 11.32 -21.20
C ASP A 180 1.09 10.59 -22.51
N THR A 181 0.98 9.26 -22.58
CA THR A 181 1.19 8.54 -23.84
C THR A 181 -0.10 8.23 -24.59
N GLN A 182 -1.25 8.64 -24.05
CA GLN A 182 -2.57 8.27 -24.52
C GLN A 182 -3.44 9.52 -24.77
N SER A 183 -4.30 9.44 -25.77
CA SER A 183 -5.31 10.46 -26.04
C SER A 183 -6.45 10.41 -25.02
N ASP A 184 -7.18 11.52 -24.87
CA ASP A 184 -8.40 11.59 -24.02
C ASP A 184 -9.37 10.43 -24.34
N ARG A 185 -9.49 10.05 -25.61
CA ARG A 185 -10.38 8.98 -26.09
C ARG A 185 -9.90 7.59 -25.67
N GLU A 186 -8.61 7.29 -25.85
CA GLU A 186 -8.05 5.99 -25.45
C GLU A 186 -8.17 5.77 -23.95
N VAL A 187 -7.88 6.81 -23.16
CA VAL A 187 -8.06 6.76 -21.70
C VAL A 187 -9.53 6.56 -21.35
N GLN A 188 -10.46 7.24 -22.01
CA GLN A 188 -11.89 7.06 -21.78
C GLN A 188 -12.33 5.62 -22.07
N GLU A 189 -11.96 5.06 -23.22
CA GLU A 189 -12.27 3.68 -23.60
C GLU A 189 -11.68 2.68 -22.60
N LEU A 190 -10.43 2.91 -22.16
CA LEU A 190 -9.76 2.10 -21.14
C LEU A 190 -10.47 2.17 -19.79
N LYS A 191 -10.89 3.36 -19.33
CA LYS A 191 -11.66 3.52 -18.08
C LYS A 191 -12.94 2.69 -18.10
N VAL A 192 -13.68 2.73 -19.21
CA VAL A 192 -14.92 1.94 -19.38
C VAL A 192 -14.61 0.45 -19.35
N HIS A 193 -13.58 0.01 -20.08
CA HIS A 193 -13.19 -1.40 -20.14
C HIS A 193 -12.75 -1.95 -18.77
N VAL A 194 -11.89 -1.22 -18.05
CA VAL A 194 -11.43 -1.58 -16.71
C VAL A 194 -12.60 -1.69 -15.74
N LEU A 195 -13.51 -0.70 -15.71
CA LEU A 195 -14.66 -0.74 -14.83
C LEU A 195 -15.57 -1.94 -15.13
N LYS A 196 -15.91 -2.19 -16.40
CA LYS A 196 -16.74 -3.34 -16.78
C LYS A 196 -16.09 -4.67 -16.37
N SER A 197 -14.80 -4.85 -16.66
CA SER A 197 -14.05 -6.06 -16.30
C SER A 197 -14.02 -6.29 -14.79
N LEU A 198 -13.73 -5.26 -14.00
CA LEU A 198 -13.73 -5.33 -12.55
C LEU A 198 -15.13 -5.64 -11.98
N LYS A 199 -16.20 -5.10 -12.59
CA LYS A 199 -17.59 -5.39 -12.19
C LYS A 199 -17.95 -6.85 -12.44
N GLU A 200 -17.64 -7.34 -13.64
CA GLU A 200 -17.93 -8.71 -14.07
C GLU A 200 -17.22 -9.74 -13.19
N GLN A 201 -15.99 -9.44 -12.75
CA GLN A 201 -15.20 -10.30 -11.87
C GLN A 201 -15.49 -10.10 -10.37
N GLY A 202 -16.42 -9.20 -10.02
CA GLY A 202 -16.82 -8.94 -8.64
C GLY A 202 -15.72 -8.32 -7.78
N VAL A 203 -14.83 -7.50 -8.35
CA VAL A 203 -13.75 -6.84 -7.63
C VAL A 203 -14.27 -5.61 -6.89
N SER A 204 -14.02 -5.56 -5.57
CA SER A 204 -14.43 -4.43 -4.72
C SER A 204 -13.35 -3.34 -4.71
N ILE A 205 -13.58 -2.25 -5.45
CA ILE A 205 -12.71 -1.06 -5.39
C ILE A 205 -13.30 0.01 -4.46
N TYR A 206 -12.47 0.94 -4.01
CA TYR A 206 -12.91 2.10 -3.24
C TYR A 206 -13.49 3.15 -4.19
N THR A 207 -14.81 3.33 -4.18
CA THR A 207 -15.53 4.11 -5.19
C THR A 207 -15.83 5.56 -4.79
N PHE A 208 -15.26 6.06 -3.69
CA PHE A 208 -15.46 7.45 -3.23
C PHE A 208 -16.95 7.84 -3.07
N ARG A 209 -17.78 6.88 -2.63
CA ARG A 209 -19.25 7.01 -2.48
C ARG A 209 -20.01 7.19 -3.80
N ILE A 210 -19.42 6.79 -4.92
CA ILE A 210 -20.07 6.70 -6.23
C ILE A 210 -20.42 5.24 -6.48
N ASP A 211 -21.65 4.97 -6.94
CA ASP A 211 -22.04 3.61 -7.29
C ASP A 211 -21.29 3.12 -8.52
N TYR A 212 -21.07 1.81 -8.58
CA TYR A 212 -20.31 1.19 -9.66
C TYR A 212 -20.90 1.50 -11.04
N ASP A 213 -22.23 1.40 -11.18
CA ASP A 213 -22.94 1.74 -12.42
C ASP A 213 -22.80 3.22 -12.78
N ARG A 214 -22.76 4.08 -11.78
CA ARG A 214 -22.56 5.52 -12.00
C ARG A 214 -21.14 5.81 -12.46
N LEU A 215 -20.12 5.12 -11.94
CA LEU A 215 -18.75 5.23 -12.42
C LEU A 215 -18.63 4.84 -13.90
N ILE A 216 -19.28 3.75 -14.31
CA ILE A 216 -19.31 3.32 -15.72
C ILE A 216 -19.95 4.40 -16.58
N GLN A 217 -21.11 4.95 -16.19
CA GLN A 217 -21.77 6.04 -16.92
C GLN A 217 -20.91 7.31 -17.00
N MET A 218 -20.16 7.63 -15.94
CA MET A 218 -19.25 8.77 -15.94
C MET A 218 -18.10 8.53 -16.92
N ALA A 219 -17.49 7.35 -16.91
CA ALA A 219 -16.45 6.98 -17.86
C ALA A 219 -16.95 6.99 -19.32
N GLU A 220 -18.14 6.44 -19.59
CA GLU A 220 -18.76 6.47 -20.93
C GLU A 220 -19.02 7.89 -21.43
N LYS A 221 -19.22 8.86 -20.54
CA LYS A 221 -19.40 10.28 -20.86
C LYS A 221 -18.11 11.11 -20.81
N GLY A 222 -16.97 10.49 -20.48
CA GLY A 222 -15.70 11.21 -20.30
C GLY A 222 -15.70 12.17 -19.10
N LEU A 223 -16.57 11.95 -18.12
CA LEU A 223 -16.65 12.78 -16.92
C LEU A 223 -15.56 12.37 -15.92
N PRO A 224 -14.72 13.30 -15.45
CA PRO A 224 -13.78 13.04 -14.35
C PRO A 224 -14.53 12.92 -13.02
N GLY A 225 -13.85 12.48 -11.98
CA GLY A 225 -14.39 12.52 -10.61
C GLY A 225 -14.45 11.17 -9.89
N GLY A 226 -13.97 10.09 -10.50
CA GLY A 226 -13.98 8.78 -9.87
C GLY A 226 -12.99 7.80 -10.49
N PRO A 227 -12.75 6.68 -9.81
CA PRO A 227 -11.83 5.65 -10.28
C PRO A 227 -12.33 4.94 -11.55
N PRO A 228 -11.41 4.43 -12.40
CA PRO A 228 -9.97 4.55 -12.27
C PRO A 228 -9.46 5.95 -12.62
N PHE A 229 -8.46 6.43 -11.85
CA PHE A 229 -7.87 7.76 -12.04
C PHE A 229 -6.76 7.73 -13.08
N ALA A 230 -6.77 8.67 -14.02
CA ALA A 230 -5.78 8.83 -15.06
C ALA A 230 -4.61 9.70 -14.57
N VAL A 231 -3.41 9.14 -14.40
CA VAL A 231 -2.26 9.87 -13.83
C VAL A 231 -1.04 9.82 -14.74
N SER A 232 -0.29 10.91 -14.74
CA SER A 232 1.01 10.99 -15.41
C SER A 232 2.04 11.62 -14.48
N ASN A 233 3.25 11.05 -14.53
CA ASN A 233 4.42 11.51 -13.80
C ASN A 233 5.23 12.53 -14.60
N VAL A 234 4.88 12.77 -15.86
CA VAL A 234 5.56 13.73 -16.72
C VAL A 234 4.80 15.06 -16.65
N PRO A 235 5.48 16.18 -16.34
CA PRO A 235 4.85 17.49 -16.49
C PRO A 235 4.42 17.65 -17.96
N PRO A 236 3.27 18.28 -18.24
CA PRO A 236 2.78 18.40 -19.62
C PRO A 236 3.86 19.05 -20.50
N LYS A 237 4.33 18.32 -21.51
CA LYS A 237 5.29 18.88 -22.47
C LYS A 237 4.61 20.06 -23.17
N PRO A 238 5.28 21.21 -23.32
CA PRO A 238 4.72 22.32 -24.06
C PRO A 238 4.39 21.85 -25.48
N VAL A 239 3.19 22.20 -25.96
CA VAL A 239 2.77 21.90 -27.32
C VAL A 239 3.79 22.56 -28.26
N SER A 240 4.30 21.79 -29.21
CA SER A 240 5.24 22.29 -30.22
C SER A 240 4.67 23.57 -30.84
N SER A 241 5.43 24.66 -30.80
CA SER A 241 5.06 25.95 -31.40
C SER A 241 5.30 25.98 -32.90
N ASP A 242 5.83 24.90 -33.48
CA ASP A 242 6.16 24.80 -34.91
C ASP A 242 4.88 24.55 -35.74
N PRO A 243 4.50 25.47 -36.65
CA PRO A 243 3.34 25.30 -37.52
C PRO A 243 3.44 24.13 -38.51
N GLN A 244 4.63 23.54 -38.72
CA GLN A 244 4.85 22.36 -39.57
C GLN A 244 4.78 21.04 -38.80
N ASP A 245 4.70 21.10 -37.47
CA ASP A 245 4.55 19.92 -36.63
C ASP A 245 3.10 19.43 -36.68
N HIS A 246 2.81 18.54 -37.64
CA HIS A 246 1.47 18.00 -37.87
C HIS A 246 1.00 17.02 -36.78
N ILE A 247 1.78 16.77 -35.73
CA ILE A 247 1.41 15.89 -34.63
C ILE A 247 0.72 16.70 -33.53
N SER A 248 -0.55 17.09 -33.76
CA SER A 248 -1.40 17.63 -32.70
C SER A 248 -1.88 16.49 -31.80
N PHE A 249 -0.98 15.91 -31.00
CA PHE A 249 -1.34 14.93 -29.99
C PHE A 249 -1.69 15.67 -28.69
N LYS A 250 -2.98 15.71 -28.37
CA LYS A 250 -3.45 16.21 -27.07
C LYS A 250 -3.45 15.06 -26.06
N HIS A 251 -2.50 15.11 -25.15
CA HIS A 251 -2.39 14.18 -24.03
C HIS A 251 -3.63 14.22 -23.13
N ALA A 252 -3.97 13.07 -22.54
CA ALA A 252 -5.08 12.99 -21.59
C ALA A 252 -4.82 13.82 -20.33
N ALA A 253 -5.89 14.35 -19.73
CA ALA A 253 -5.78 15.15 -18.51
C ALA A 253 -5.23 14.36 -17.31
N ASN A 254 -4.28 14.96 -16.59
CA ASN A 254 -3.73 14.37 -15.36
C ASN A 254 -4.69 14.60 -14.18
N GLU A 255 -5.25 13.52 -13.65
CA GLU A 255 -6.20 13.51 -12.54
C GLU A 255 -5.53 13.38 -11.15
N LEU A 256 -4.19 13.36 -11.08
CA LEU A 256 -3.45 13.31 -9.82
C LEU A 256 -3.90 14.37 -8.79
N PRO A 257 -4.10 15.67 -9.15
CA PRO A 257 -4.55 16.68 -8.19
C PRO A 257 -5.93 16.35 -7.60
N MET A 258 -6.83 15.78 -8.42
CA MET A 258 -8.18 15.39 -8.00
C MET A 258 -8.13 14.16 -7.09
N LEU A 259 -7.35 13.13 -7.45
CA LEU A 259 -7.13 11.95 -6.61
C LEU A 259 -6.63 12.35 -5.22
N ARG A 260 -5.63 13.23 -5.18
CA ARG A 260 -5.04 13.75 -3.94
C ARG A 260 -6.07 14.45 -3.07
N LYS A 261 -6.81 15.40 -3.64
CA LYS A 261 -7.90 16.12 -2.95
C LYS A 261 -8.94 15.15 -2.40
N LEU A 262 -9.34 14.15 -3.18
CA LEU A 262 -10.30 13.14 -2.75
C LEU A 262 -9.76 12.29 -1.59
N VAL A 263 -8.52 11.83 -1.67
CA VAL A 263 -7.90 10.93 -0.68
C VAL A 263 -7.58 11.64 0.63
N LEU A 264 -6.95 12.82 0.56
CA LEU A 264 -6.38 13.49 1.73
C LEU A 264 -7.32 14.51 2.38
N GLU A 265 -8.13 15.22 1.59
CA GLU A 265 -9.00 16.28 2.11
C GLU A 265 -10.44 15.80 2.32
N GLN A 266 -11.02 15.11 1.33
CA GLN A 266 -12.47 14.85 1.33
C GLN A 266 -12.87 13.50 1.95
N GLN A 267 -12.12 12.43 1.68
CA GLN A 267 -12.53 11.06 2.02
C GLN A 267 -11.61 10.37 3.02
N ILE A 268 -10.60 11.05 3.58
CA ILE A 268 -9.62 10.43 4.47
C ILE A 268 -10.27 9.73 5.68
N THR A 269 -11.26 10.36 6.30
CA THR A 269 -12.03 9.78 7.42
C THR A 269 -12.77 8.52 7.00
N ASN A 270 -13.35 8.51 5.81
CA ASN A 270 -14.06 7.33 5.29
C ASN A 270 -13.07 6.20 4.99
N ILE A 271 -11.96 6.51 4.30
CA ILE A 271 -10.89 5.54 4.00
C ILE A 271 -10.41 4.87 5.31
N ARG A 272 -10.21 5.65 6.37
CA ARG A 272 -9.87 5.14 7.70
C ARG A 272 -10.95 4.24 8.28
N GLN A 273 -12.20 4.66 8.27
CA GLN A 273 -13.32 3.84 8.76
C GLN A 273 -13.45 2.51 8.01
N PHE A 274 -13.30 2.51 6.68
CA PHE A 274 -13.30 1.28 5.88
C PHE A 274 -12.10 0.38 6.22
N THR A 275 -10.92 0.96 6.46
CA THR A 275 -9.73 0.22 6.90
C THR A 275 -9.96 -0.43 8.28
N VAL A 276 -10.57 0.30 9.22
CA VAL A 276 -10.93 -0.23 10.54
C VAL A 276 -11.95 -1.37 10.43
N LYS A 277 -12.97 -1.24 9.58
CA LYS A 277 -13.94 -2.33 9.31
C LYS A 277 -13.24 -3.58 8.79
N LYS A 278 -12.30 -3.44 7.84
CA LYS A 278 -11.51 -4.57 7.32
C LYS A 278 -10.64 -5.20 8.41
N PHE A 279 -10.02 -4.40 9.27
CA PHE A 279 -9.26 -4.88 10.42
C PHE A 279 -10.13 -5.66 11.42
N ILE A 280 -11.32 -5.13 11.77
CA ILE A 280 -12.27 -5.82 12.67
C ILE A 280 -12.73 -7.15 12.05
N ASN A 281 -13.06 -7.17 10.76
CA ASN A 281 -13.45 -8.40 10.06
C ASN A 281 -12.31 -9.42 10.04
N TRP A 282 -11.07 -8.99 9.78
CA TRP A 282 -9.89 -9.84 9.87
C TRP A 282 -9.74 -10.42 11.28
N ARG A 283 -9.82 -9.58 12.32
CA ARG A 283 -9.71 -10.01 13.73
C ARG A 283 -10.80 -10.99 14.12
N GLY A 284 -12.04 -10.77 13.67
CA GLY A 284 -13.17 -11.66 13.92
C GLY A 284 -13.00 -13.05 13.31
N LYS A 285 -12.35 -13.16 12.13
CA LYS A 285 -12.03 -14.46 11.52
C LYS A 285 -10.96 -15.25 12.28
N GLN A 286 -10.10 -14.58 13.06
CA GLN A 286 -9.01 -15.23 13.79
C GLN A 286 -9.43 -15.90 15.10
N GLN A 287 -10.51 -15.43 15.75
CA GLN A 287 -10.95 -15.95 17.06
C GLN A 287 -11.48 -17.40 17.01
N PRO A 288 -12.31 -17.81 16.01
CA PRO A 288 -12.82 -19.18 15.95
C PRO A 288 -11.72 -20.21 15.66
N GLN A 289 -10.74 -19.87 14.82
CA GLN A 289 -9.60 -20.74 14.52
C GLN A 289 -8.72 -20.98 15.75
N GLN A 290 -8.53 -19.96 16.59
CA GLN A 290 -7.82 -20.11 17.86
C GLN A 290 -8.56 -21.02 18.85
N GLN A 291 -9.89 -20.88 18.97
CA GLN A 291 -10.67 -21.75 19.85
C GLN A 291 -10.63 -23.22 19.39
N GLN A 292 -10.68 -23.47 18.08
CA GLN A 292 -10.54 -24.83 17.55
C GLN A 292 -9.14 -25.40 17.75
N GLN A 293 -8.07 -24.62 17.51
CA GLN A 293 -6.70 -25.10 17.75
C GLN A 293 -6.42 -25.35 19.23
N GLN A 294 -6.89 -24.48 20.14
CA GLN A 294 -6.76 -24.70 21.58
C GLN A 294 -7.55 -25.93 22.04
N GLN A 295 -8.77 -26.15 21.52
CA GLN A 295 -9.54 -27.35 21.82
C GLN A 295 -8.85 -28.62 21.29
N GLN A 296 -8.28 -28.58 20.08
CA GLN A 296 -7.52 -29.72 19.54
C GLN A 296 -6.26 -30.00 20.35
N GLN A 297 -5.51 -28.98 20.77
CA GLN A 297 -4.34 -29.17 21.64
C GLN A 297 -4.74 -29.71 23.02
N GLN A 298 -5.83 -29.21 23.62
CA GLN A 298 -6.34 -29.74 24.89
C GLN A 298 -6.81 -31.20 24.75
N GLN A 299 -7.49 -31.56 23.65
CA GLN A 299 -7.88 -32.93 23.39
C GLN A 299 -6.66 -33.85 23.18
N GLN A 300 -5.63 -33.40 22.46
CA GLN A 300 -4.39 -34.17 22.30
C GLN A 300 -3.66 -34.36 23.63
N GLN A 301 -3.58 -33.32 24.48
CA GLN A 301 -2.97 -33.44 25.80
C GLN A 301 -3.78 -34.36 26.73
N GLN A 302 -5.10 -34.34 26.67
CA GLN A 302 -5.96 -35.26 27.42
C GLN A 302 -5.81 -36.70 26.93
N GLN A 303 -5.72 -36.94 25.62
CA GLN A 303 -5.47 -38.28 25.08
C GLN A 303 -4.09 -38.81 25.49
N GLN A 304 -3.05 -37.97 25.51
CA GLN A 304 -1.74 -38.37 26.01
C GLN A 304 -1.77 -38.69 27.51
N HIS A 305 -2.45 -37.88 28.32
CA HIS A 305 -2.60 -38.14 29.77
C HIS A 305 -3.39 -39.42 30.06
N GLN A 306 -4.42 -39.75 29.26
CA GLN A 306 -5.19 -40.99 29.45
C GLN A 306 -4.39 -42.25 29.05
N GLN A 307 -3.44 -42.14 28.11
CA GLN A 307 -2.61 -43.27 27.71
C GLN A 307 -1.46 -43.55 28.71
N GLN A 308 -0.98 -42.55 29.45
CA GLN A 308 0.11 -42.73 30.43
C GLN A 308 -0.12 -43.86 31.45
N PRO A 309 -1.27 -43.96 32.16
CA PRO A 309 -1.48 -45.05 33.11
C PRO A 309 -1.53 -46.42 32.44
N PHE A 310 -1.97 -46.51 31.18
CA PHE A 310 -2.01 -47.77 30.41
C PHE A 310 -0.59 -48.28 30.08
N TYR A 311 0.30 -47.38 29.66
CA TYR A 311 1.71 -47.71 29.44
C TYR A 311 2.43 -48.07 30.75
N GLN A 312 2.12 -47.38 31.85
CA GLN A 312 2.73 -47.66 33.15
C GLN A 312 2.26 -49.01 33.72
N GLN A 313 1.00 -49.38 33.50
CA GLN A 313 0.44 -50.67 33.92
C GLN A 313 0.97 -51.85 33.09
N GLN A 314 1.22 -51.66 31.79
CA GLN A 314 1.89 -52.67 30.95
C GLN A 314 3.36 -52.89 31.38
N GLN A 315 4.08 -51.83 31.75
CA GLN A 315 5.46 -51.97 32.25
C GLN A 315 5.52 -52.71 33.60
N PHE A 316 4.55 -52.47 34.51
CA PHE A 316 4.46 -53.21 35.76
C PHE A 316 4.13 -54.70 35.57
N GLN A 317 3.30 -55.07 34.58
CA GLN A 317 3.02 -56.49 34.28
C GLN A 317 4.22 -57.24 33.71
N HIS A 318 5.16 -56.56 33.06
CA HIS A 318 6.38 -57.18 32.52
C HIS A 318 7.49 -57.35 33.58
N GLN A 319 7.40 -56.65 34.72
CA GLN A 319 8.41 -56.74 35.79
C GLN A 319 8.20 -57.87 36.80
N PHE A 320 7.04 -58.55 36.81
CA PHE A 320 6.80 -59.70 37.68
C PHE A 320 6.27 -60.90 36.89
N PRO A 321 7.16 -61.73 36.30
CA PRO A 321 6.76 -63.02 35.77
C PRO A 321 6.28 -63.89 36.95
N LYS A 322 5.06 -64.42 36.84
CA LYS A 322 4.49 -65.38 37.81
C LYS A 322 5.46 -66.55 37.96
N HIS A 323 6.14 -66.64 39.10
CA HIS A 323 6.87 -67.84 39.49
C HIS A 323 5.88 -69.01 39.58
N ARG A 324 6.13 -70.03 38.77
CA ARG A 324 5.47 -71.32 38.81
C ARG A 324 6.51 -72.40 38.84
#